data_AF-A0A7V0XW13-F1
#
_entry.id   AF-A0A7V0XW13-F1
#
_cell.length_a   1.000
_cell.length_b   1.000
_cell.length_c   1.000
_cell.angle_alpha   90.00
_cell.angle_beta   90.00
_cell.angle_gamma   90.00
#
_symmetry.space_group_name_H-M   'P 1'
#
loop_
_entity.id
_entity.type
_entity.pdbx_description
1 polymer ?
#
loop_
_entity_poly.entity_id
_entity_poly.type
_entity_poly.pdbx_seq_one_letter_code
_entity_poly.pdbx_strand_id
1 'polypeptide(L)'
;MIRKALNITTVKHDLLRLVAGGGEEIVITKAGVPVATLTPGAAPEKSKLPVLIMLGAKPCAAELRGQTLELCRLISSRFSLIVWVYSAATAGYLEEITDFDVLAVETTKTEQPIITSIKAGLSCVSESARWFMYLFLNRPVPAVTINFLLDRLPAARTAGKGIIVPRREKQPAHPLLFSSVYKDRIMRTRKELGMPHIIRRHRHDVMFCDL
;
A
#
# COMPACT_ATOMS: atom_id res chain seq x y z
N MET A 1 5.63 13.37 -7.90
CA MET A 1 6.46 13.80 -6.74
C MET A 1 6.60 12.63 -5.76
N ILE A 2 7.84 12.24 -5.43
CA ILE A 2 8.10 11.13 -4.48
C ILE A 2 8.22 11.69 -3.06
N ARG A 3 7.41 11.18 -2.13
CA ARG A 3 7.48 11.47 -0.69
C ARG A 3 8.23 10.33 0.02
N LYS A 4 8.97 10.58 1.10
CA LYS A 4 9.82 9.55 1.76
C LYS A 4 9.39 9.24 3.19
N ALA A 5 9.45 7.97 3.60
CA ALA A 5 9.32 7.57 4.99
C ALA A 5 10.70 7.28 5.62
N LEU A 6 11.01 7.94 6.74
CA LEU A 6 12.29 7.85 7.46
C LEU A 6 12.11 7.22 8.85
N ASN A 7 13.14 6.56 9.36
CA ASN A 7 13.13 6.07 10.75
C ASN A 7 13.27 7.26 11.73
N ILE A 8 12.62 7.19 12.88
CA ILE A 8 12.67 8.20 13.95
C ILE A 8 14.10 8.47 14.42
N THR A 9 14.97 7.45 14.37
CA THR A 9 16.39 7.59 14.70
C THR A 9 17.10 8.48 13.68
N THR A 10 16.86 8.25 12.39
CA THR A 10 17.35 9.08 11.28
C THR A 10 16.82 10.51 11.39
N VAL A 11 15.52 10.64 11.65
CA VAL A 11 14.86 11.94 11.80
C VAL A 11 15.41 12.71 12.98
N LYS A 12 15.74 12.06 14.10
CA LYS A 12 16.29 12.73 15.29
C LYS A 12 17.64 13.42 15.01
N HIS A 13 18.47 12.85 14.14
CA HIS A 13 19.77 13.42 13.80
C HIS A 13 19.68 14.56 12.77
N ASP A 14 18.70 14.51 11.86
CA ASP A 14 18.60 15.45 10.74
C ASP A 14 17.35 16.35 10.79
N LEU A 15 16.60 16.37 11.90
CA LEU A 15 15.28 17.04 11.99
C LEU A 15 15.30 18.48 11.50
N LEU A 16 16.30 19.27 11.90
CA LEU A 16 16.40 20.67 11.53
C LEU A 16 16.67 20.86 10.02
N ARG A 17 17.44 19.96 9.40
CA ARG A 17 17.66 19.96 7.95
C ARG A 17 16.40 19.55 7.20
N LEU A 18 15.69 18.54 7.70
CA LEU A 18 14.44 18.05 7.12
C LEU A 18 13.33 19.11 7.18
N VAL A 19 13.25 19.88 8.26
CA VAL A 19 12.29 20.98 8.42
C VAL A 19 12.70 22.21 7.58
N ALA A 20 13.99 22.53 7.50
CA ALA A 20 14.50 23.64 6.70
C ALA A 20 14.41 23.40 5.18
N GLY A 21 14.37 22.13 4.75
CA GLY A 21 14.23 21.74 3.34
C GLY A 21 12.85 22.00 2.73
N GLY A 22 11.85 22.39 3.55
CA GLY A 22 10.58 23.00 3.15
C GLY A 22 10.00 22.56 1.81
N GLY A 23 9.42 21.36 1.73
CA GLY A 23 8.72 20.93 0.51
C GLY A 23 8.34 19.46 0.43
N GLU A 24 9.03 18.59 1.17
CA GLU A 24 8.77 17.14 1.14
C GLU A 24 7.94 16.70 2.34
N GLU A 25 6.87 15.92 2.09
CA GLU A 25 6.19 15.19 3.15
C GLU A 25 7.05 13.99 3.58
N ILE A 26 7.40 13.94 4.86
CA ILE A 26 8.25 12.90 5.45
C ILE A 26 7.44 12.10 6.46
N VAL A 27 7.27 10.80 6.25
CA VAL A 27 6.64 9.92 7.24
C VAL A 27 7.70 9.38 8.21
N ILE A 28 7.59 9.72 9.49
CA ILE A 28 8.50 9.29 10.56
C ILE A 28 8.04 7.94 11.11
N THR A 29 8.90 6.93 11.12
CA THR A 29 8.60 5.56 11.58
C THR A 29 9.45 5.13 12.78
N LYS A 30 8.87 4.44 13.76
CA LYS A 30 9.57 3.75 14.85
C LYS A 30 9.45 2.24 14.65
N ALA A 31 10.57 1.54 14.49
CA ALA A 31 10.61 0.09 14.22
C ALA A 31 9.78 -0.36 12.99
N GLY A 32 9.63 0.52 12.00
CA GLY A 32 8.82 0.29 10.80
C GLY A 32 7.32 0.60 10.98
N VAL A 33 6.95 1.26 12.07
CA VAL A 33 5.59 1.76 12.34
C VAL A 33 5.64 3.29 12.35
N PRO A 34 5.00 4.01 11.43
CA PRO A 34 4.73 5.43 11.45
C PRO A 34 4.22 5.89 12.80
N VAL A 35 4.89 6.90 13.31
CA VAL A 35 4.60 7.56 14.58
C VAL A 35 4.30 9.03 14.39
N ALA A 36 4.73 9.61 13.27
CA ALA A 36 4.45 10.99 12.91
C ALA A 36 4.61 11.19 11.39
N THR A 37 4.04 12.27 10.88
CA THR A 37 4.32 12.75 9.52
C THR A 37 4.71 14.21 9.62
N LEU A 38 5.81 14.59 8.99
CA LEU A 38 6.21 15.95 8.73
C LEU A 38 5.62 16.34 7.37
N THR A 39 4.51 17.06 7.38
CA THR A 39 3.90 17.59 6.15
C THR A 39 4.10 19.11 6.13
N PRO A 40 4.66 19.70 5.06
CA PRO A 40 4.59 21.14 4.87
C PRO A 40 3.14 21.49 4.50
N GLY A 41 2.37 22.00 5.46
CA GLY A 41 0.98 22.40 5.24
C GLY A 41 -0.06 21.28 5.42
N ALA A 42 -1.33 21.69 5.42
CA ALA A 42 -2.48 20.92 5.92
C ALA A 42 -2.62 19.53 5.29
N ALA A 43 -2.97 18.55 6.15
CA ALA A 43 -3.26 17.17 5.77
C ALA A 43 -4.22 17.09 4.57
N PRO A 44 -3.94 16.25 3.55
CA PRO A 44 -4.81 16.15 2.40
C PRO A 44 -6.22 15.75 2.83
N GLU A 45 -7.17 16.47 2.25
CA GLU A 45 -8.60 16.35 2.45
C GLU A 45 -9.09 14.89 2.33
N LYS A 46 -10.21 14.56 2.98
CA LYS A 46 -10.81 13.21 3.01
C LYS A 46 -11.11 12.69 1.59
N SER A 47 -10.12 12.11 0.92
CA SER A 47 -10.34 11.49 -0.38
C SER A 47 -11.18 10.22 -0.21
N LYS A 48 -12.25 10.12 -0.99
CA LYS A 48 -13.10 8.91 -1.05
C LYS A 48 -12.40 7.76 -1.78
N LEU A 49 -11.31 8.04 -2.50
CA LEU A 49 -10.56 7.06 -3.28
C LEU A 49 -9.69 6.18 -2.37
N PRO A 50 -9.54 4.88 -2.70
CA PRO A 50 -8.69 3.98 -1.94
C PRO A 50 -7.21 4.36 -2.05
N VAL A 51 -6.41 3.79 -1.16
CA VAL A 51 -4.94 3.84 -1.23
C VAL A 51 -4.41 2.55 -1.86
N LEU A 52 -3.44 2.65 -2.76
CA LEU A 52 -2.75 1.48 -3.31
C LEU A 52 -1.43 1.27 -2.55
N ILE A 53 -1.15 0.06 -2.11
CA ILE A 53 0.13 -0.34 -1.50
C ILE A 53 0.84 -1.29 -2.48
N MET A 54 1.96 -0.86 -3.04
CA MET A 54 2.77 -1.67 -3.92
C MET A 54 3.93 -2.30 -3.16
N LEU A 55 4.02 -3.63 -3.23
CA LEU A 55 5.03 -4.41 -2.53
C LEU A 55 6.20 -4.71 -3.48
N GLY A 56 7.26 -3.91 -3.39
CA GLY A 56 8.47 -3.96 -4.21
C GLY A 56 9.76 -4.21 -3.43
N ALA A 57 9.67 -4.75 -2.20
CA ALA A 57 10.83 -4.92 -1.32
C ALA A 57 11.81 -6.03 -1.77
N LYS A 58 11.42 -6.87 -2.72
CA LYS A 58 12.28 -7.94 -3.28
C LYS A 58 12.57 -7.66 -4.75
N PRO A 59 13.81 -7.91 -5.22
CA PRO A 59 14.15 -7.78 -6.63
C PRO A 59 13.25 -8.64 -7.52
N CYS A 60 12.97 -8.18 -8.73
CA CYS A 60 12.20 -8.91 -9.72
C CYS A 60 12.69 -8.61 -11.13
N ALA A 61 12.27 -9.44 -12.09
CA ALA A 61 12.58 -9.25 -13.50
C ALA A 61 12.10 -7.88 -13.99
N ALA A 62 12.94 -7.20 -14.78
CA ALA A 62 12.67 -5.87 -15.30
C ALA A 62 11.37 -5.80 -16.09
N GLU A 63 11.04 -6.85 -16.86
CA GLU A 63 9.78 -6.94 -17.60
C GLU A 63 8.55 -6.89 -16.68
N LEU A 64 8.51 -7.71 -15.63
CA LEU A 64 7.38 -7.76 -14.68
C LEU A 64 7.24 -6.44 -13.91
N ARG A 65 8.38 -5.82 -13.57
CA ARG A 65 8.43 -4.50 -12.96
C ARG A 65 7.84 -3.45 -13.90
N GLY A 66 8.31 -3.41 -15.15
CA GLY A 66 7.84 -2.47 -16.17
C GLY A 66 6.33 -2.59 -16.42
N GLN A 67 5.81 -3.81 -16.53
CA GLN A 67 4.37 -4.06 -16.69
C GLN A 67 3.57 -3.55 -15.47
N THR A 68 4.09 -3.72 -14.26
CA THR A 68 3.41 -3.25 -13.04
C THR A 68 3.49 -1.73 -12.89
N LEU A 69 4.61 -1.10 -13.27
CA LEU A 69 4.74 0.35 -13.30
C LEU A 69 3.78 0.98 -14.31
N GLU A 70 3.68 0.40 -15.50
CA GLU A 70 2.75 0.86 -16.53
C GLU A 70 1.29 0.74 -16.08
N LEU A 71 0.93 -0.40 -15.48
CA LEU A 71 -0.35 -0.56 -14.81
C LEU A 71 -0.63 0.59 -13.82
N CYS A 72 0.37 0.95 -13.00
CA CYS A 72 0.21 1.98 -11.97
C CYS A 72 0.05 3.37 -12.55
N ARG A 73 0.72 3.70 -13.67
CA ARG A 73 0.45 4.93 -14.43
C ARG A 73 -1.03 5.00 -14.83
N LEU A 74 -1.54 3.93 -15.45
CA LEU A 74 -2.90 3.86 -15.97
C LEU A 74 -3.98 3.98 -14.90
N ILE A 75 -3.75 3.44 -13.69
CA ILE A 75 -4.75 3.43 -12.60
C ILE A 75 -4.51 4.52 -11.56
N SER A 76 -3.45 5.33 -11.68
CA SER A 76 -3.02 6.28 -10.64
C SER A 76 -4.14 7.23 -10.19
N SER A 77 -4.93 7.74 -11.14
CA SER A 77 -6.08 8.63 -10.89
C SER A 77 -7.23 7.99 -10.11
N ARG A 78 -7.23 6.65 -9.96
CA ARG A 78 -8.23 5.91 -9.20
C ARG A 78 -7.87 5.75 -7.72
N PHE A 79 -6.67 6.18 -7.32
CA PHE A 79 -6.19 6.09 -5.95
C PHE A 79 -5.90 7.49 -5.40
N SER A 80 -6.14 7.67 -4.10
CA SER A 80 -5.79 8.90 -3.39
C SER A 80 -4.30 9.00 -3.08
N LEU A 81 -3.64 7.85 -2.99
CA LEU A 81 -2.23 7.71 -2.68
C LEU A 81 -1.75 6.36 -3.21
N ILE A 82 -0.53 6.33 -3.75
CA ILE A 82 0.21 5.10 -4.01
C ILE A 82 1.37 5.05 -3.01
N VAL A 83 1.41 4.01 -2.18
CA VAL A 83 2.49 3.74 -1.23
C VAL A 83 3.37 2.65 -1.82
N TRP A 84 4.65 2.94 -2.02
CA TRP A 84 5.62 2.00 -2.54
C TRP A 84 6.51 1.47 -1.43
N VAL A 85 6.44 0.17 -1.16
CA VAL A 85 7.26 -0.48 -0.14
C VAL A 85 8.49 -1.10 -0.80
N TYR A 86 9.68 -0.57 -0.52
CA TYR A 86 10.96 -1.02 -1.10
C TYR A 86 11.97 -1.45 -0.02
N SER A 87 13.10 -2.02 -0.43
CA SER A 87 14.26 -2.28 0.43
C SER A 87 15.52 -1.68 -0.16
N ALA A 88 16.63 -1.70 0.57
CA ALA A 88 17.92 -1.27 0.03
C ALA A 88 18.26 -1.93 -1.33
N ALA A 89 17.91 -3.21 -1.52
CA ALA A 89 18.16 -3.94 -2.76
C ALA A 89 17.28 -3.48 -3.95
N THR A 90 16.17 -2.78 -3.68
CA THR A 90 15.24 -2.30 -4.70
C THR A 90 15.08 -0.77 -4.70
N ALA A 91 15.94 -0.06 -3.97
CA ALA A 91 15.93 1.40 -3.89
C ALA A 91 16.08 2.06 -5.27
N GLY A 92 16.93 1.49 -6.14
CA GLY A 92 17.13 1.98 -7.51
C GLY A 92 15.86 1.96 -8.38
N TYR A 93 14.85 1.15 -8.04
CA TYR A 93 13.59 1.13 -8.80
C TYR A 93 12.76 2.41 -8.62
N LEU A 94 13.04 3.21 -7.58
CA LEU A 94 12.33 4.48 -7.37
C LEU A 94 12.62 5.49 -8.48
N GLU A 95 13.79 5.40 -9.13
CA GLU A 95 14.17 6.25 -10.26
C GLU A 95 13.29 6.00 -11.49
N GLU A 96 12.68 4.81 -11.58
CA GLU A 96 11.76 4.44 -12.67
C GLU A 96 10.33 5.00 -12.45
N ILE A 97 10.07 5.63 -11.29
CA ILE A 97 8.76 6.16 -10.90
C ILE A 97 8.77 7.69 -11.08
N THR A 98 8.54 8.14 -12.31
CA THR A 98 8.56 9.58 -12.64
C THR A 98 7.18 10.20 -12.80
N ASP A 99 6.17 9.40 -13.14
CA ASP A 99 4.94 9.93 -13.77
C ASP A 99 3.72 9.94 -12.86
N PHE A 100 3.87 9.55 -11.59
CA PHE A 100 2.77 9.57 -10.62
C PHE A 100 3.28 9.78 -9.19
N ASP A 101 2.41 10.31 -8.33
CA ASP A 101 2.73 10.58 -6.94
C ASP A 101 2.81 9.30 -6.12
N VAL A 102 3.96 9.11 -5.48
CA VAL A 102 4.25 7.93 -4.68
C VAL A 102 4.82 8.32 -3.33
N LEU A 103 4.33 7.68 -2.28
CA LEU A 103 4.97 7.67 -0.98
C LEU A 103 5.86 6.43 -0.84
N ALA A 104 7.17 6.62 -0.88
CA ALA A 104 8.16 5.56 -0.78
C ALA A 104 8.44 5.22 0.69
N VAL A 105 8.33 3.94 1.04
CA VAL A 105 8.52 3.39 2.38
C VAL A 105 9.57 2.30 2.34
N GLU A 106 10.71 2.55 2.98
CA GLU A 106 11.75 1.53 3.10
C GLU A 106 11.40 0.51 4.18
N THR A 107 11.58 -0.78 3.86
CA THR A 107 11.56 -1.87 4.83
C THR A 107 12.92 -2.56 4.88
N THR A 108 13.47 -2.67 6.08
CA THR A 108 14.70 -3.42 6.37
C THR A 108 14.44 -4.91 6.62
N LYS A 109 13.18 -5.34 6.55
CA LYS A 109 12.72 -6.68 6.96
C LYS A 109 12.42 -7.58 5.75
N THR A 110 13.32 -7.62 4.76
CA THR A 110 13.12 -8.35 3.48
C THR A 110 12.97 -9.87 3.63
N GLU A 111 13.63 -10.44 4.65
CA GLU A 111 13.53 -11.88 4.98
C GLU A 111 12.26 -12.24 5.76
N GLN A 112 11.47 -11.24 6.17
CA GLN A 112 10.24 -11.50 6.89
C GLN A 112 9.08 -11.83 5.94
N PRO A 113 8.02 -12.48 6.45
CA PRO A 113 6.82 -12.75 5.66
C PRO A 113 6.21 -11.48 5.07
N ILE A 114 5.56 -11.61 3.90
CA ILE A 114 4.95 -10.53 3.11
C ILE A 114 4.10 -9.56 3.94
N ILE A 115 3.39 -10.06 4.96
CA ILE A 115 2.56 -9.22 5.83
C ILE A 115 3.36 -8.11 6.52
N THR A 116 4.67 -8.27 6.70
CA THR A 116 5.55 -7.23 7.24
C THR A 116 5.65 -6.04 6.30
N SER A 117 5.79 -6.28 4.99
CA SER A 117 5.79 -5.22 3.97
C SER A 117 4.40 -4.58 3.83
N ILE A 118 3.33 -5.38 3.93
CA ILE A 118 1.96 -4.86 3.96
C ILE A 118 1.80 -3.91 5.15
N LYS A 119 2.24 -4.31 6.35
CA LYS A 119 2.19 -3.45 7.54
C LYS A 119 2.99 -2.17 7.34
N ALA A 120 4.22 -2.25 6.80
CA ALA A 120 5.02 -1.07 6.52
C ALA A 120 4.27 -0.07 5.63
N GLY A 121 3.70 -0.52 4.51
CA GLY A 121 2.91 0.36 3.64
C GLY A 121 1.62 0.86 4.30
N LEU A 122 0.86 -0.03 4.93
CA LEU A 122 -0.42 0.27 5.58
C LEU A 122 -0.29 1.28 6.71
N SER A 123 0.86 1.27 7.37
CA SER A 123 1.10 2.12 8.51
C SER A 123 1.27 3.60 8.12
N CYS A 124 1.57 3.88 6.84
CA CYS A 124 1.57 5.22 6.25
C CYS A 124 0.20 5.66 5.71
N VAL A 125 -0.78 4.76 5.71
CA VAL A 125 -2.13 5.06 5.23
C VAL A 125 -2.87 5.87 6.29
N SER A 126 -3.40 7.03 5.91
CA SER A 126 -4.21 7.87 6.80
C SER A 126 -5.41 7.11 7.37
N GLU A 127 -5.80 7.42 8.61
CA GLU A 127 -7.06 6.94 9.22
C GLU A 127 -8.30 7.39 8.44
N SER A 128 -8.18 8.48 7.65
CA SER A 128 -9.26 8.96 6.79
C SER A 128 -9.48 8.11 5.53
N ALA A 129 -8.51 7.28 5.14
CA ALA A 129 -8.65 6.38 4.01
C ALA A 129 -9.75 5.35 4.31
N ARG A 130 -10.67 5.15 3.38
CA ARG A 130 -11.79 4.20 3.58
C ARG A 130 -11.42 2.77 3.19
N TRP A 131 -10.53 2.65 2.23
CA TRP A 131 -10.14 1.39 1.62
C TRP A 131 -8.67 1.45 1.23
N PHE A 132 -8.02 0.29 1.27
CA PHE A 132 -6.70 0.10 0.70
C PHE A 132 -6.64 -1.18 -0.11
N MET A 133 -5.84 -1.16 -1.16
CA MET A 133 -5.52 -2.27 -2.03
C MET A 133 -4.04 -2.59 -1.87
N TYR A 134 -3.62 -3.85 -2.04
CA TYR A 134 -2.21 -4.13 -2.23
C TYR A 134 -1.93 -5.03 -3.43
N LEU A 135 -0.78 -4.77 -4.07
CA LEU A 135 -0.26 -5.45 -5.26
C LEU A 135 1.20 -5.84 -5.04
N PHE A 136 1.68 -6.83 -5.80
CA PHE A 136 3.10 -7.19 -5.83
C PHE A 136 3.74 -6.64 -7.09
N LEU A 137 4.93 -6.07 -6.94
CA LEU A 137 5.70 -5.53 -8.06
C LEU A 137 6.03 -6.60 -9.12
N ASN A 138 6.16 -7.86 -8.70
CA ASN A 138 6.50 -8.98 -9.57
C ASN A 138 5.29 -9.78 -10.07
N ARG A 139 4.06 -9.30 -9.84
CA ARG A 139 2.83 -9.96 -10.30
C ARG A 139 1.92 -8.93 -10.93
N PRO A 140 2.20 -8.51 -12.18
CA PRO A 140 1.35 -7.58 -12.88
C PRO A 140 -0.07 -8.14 -12.99
N VAL A 141 -1.05 -7.24 -12.88
CA VAL A 141 -2.48 -7.56 -12.97
C VAL A 141 -3.08 -6.64 -14.04
N PRO A 142 -4.01 -7.11 -14.89
CA PRO A 142 -4.65 -6.25 -15.88
C PRO A 142 -5.36 -5.04 -15.24
N ALA A 143 -5.26 -3.87 -15.86
CA ALA A 143 -5.95 -2.65 -15.37
C ALA A 143 -7.47 -2.85 -15.28
N VAL A 144 -8.05 -3.62 -16.19
CA VAL A 144 -9.48 -3.99 -16.16
C VAL A 144 -9.86 -4.70 -14.86
N THR A 145 -8.99 -5.55 -14.32
CA THR A 145 -9.23 -6.24 -13.03
C THR A 145 -9.23 -5.24 -11.87
N ILE A 146 -8.29 -4.29 -11.86
CA ILE A 146 -8.24 -3.24 -10.83
C ILE A 146 -9.53 -2.41 -10.86
N ASN A 147 -9.89 -1.90 -12.04
CA ASN A 147 -11.08 -1.07 -12.22
C ASN A 147 -12.35 -1.83 -11.82
N PHE A 148 -12.48 -3.08 -12.27
CA PHE A 148 -13.59 -3.95 -11.89
C PHE A 148 -13.74 -4.05 -10.36
N LEU A 149 -12.66 -4.27 -9.62
CA LEU A 149 -12.73 -4.37 -8.16
C LEU A 149 -13.06 -3.04 -7.48
N LEU A 150 -12.51 -1.94 -7.99
CA LEU A 150 -12.82 -0.59 -7.49
C LEU A 150 -14.29 -0.23 -7.69
N ASP A 151 -14.89 -0.62 -8.80
CA ASP A 151 -16.30 -0.37 -9.11
C ASP A 151 -17.24 -1.19 -8.22
N ARG A 152 -16.74 -2.21 -7.49
CA ARG A 152 -17.50 -2.96 -6.47
C ARG A 152 -17.47 -2.33 -5.08
N LEU A 153 -16.68 -1.29 -4.84
CA LEU A 153 -16.62 -0.62 -3.54
C LEU A 153 -18.00 -0.12 -3.04
N PRO A 154 -18.86 0.51 -3.86
CA PRO A 154 -20.19 0.91 -3.42
C PRO A 154 -21.05 -0.29 -3.00
N ALA A 155 -21.07 -1.35 -3.81
CA ALA A 155 -21.83 -2.56 -3.52
C ALA A 155 -21.34 -3.26 -2.25
N ALA A 156 -20.02 -3.35 -2.05
CA ALA A 156 -19.43 -3.90 -0.84
C ALA A 156 -19.88 -3.12 0.40
N ARG A 157 -19.87 -1.78 0.34
CA ARG A 157 -20.32 -0.93 1.44
C ARG A 157 -21.80 -1.13 1.75
N THR A 158 -22.67 -1.17 0.74
CA THR A 158 -24.11 -1.41 0.93
C THR A 158 -24.37 -2.78 1.53
N ALA A 159 -23.62 -3.81 1.12
CA ALA A 159 -23.74 -5.16 1.63
C ALA A 159 -23.03 -5.38 2.99
N GLY A 160 -22.46 -4.32 3.58
CA GLY A 160 -21.71 -4.41 4.84
C GLY A 160 -20.48 -5.31 4.75
N LYS A 161 -19.84 -5.38 3.57
CA LYS A 161 -18.61 -6.15 3.31
C LYS A 161 -17.38 -5.28 3.42
N GLY A 162 -16.40 -5.71 4.21
CA GLY A 162 -15.14 -5.02 4.44
C GLY A 162 -13.93 -5.60 3.71
N ILE A 163 -14.08 -6.75 3.02
CA ILE A 163 -13.00 -7.35 2.23
C ILE A 163 -13.53 -7.68 0.84
N ILE A 164 -12.82 -7.27 -0.21
CA ILE A 164 -13.09 -7.70 -1.59
C ILE A 164 -11.95 -8.59 -2.06
N VAL A 165 -12.30 -9.80 -2.51
CA VAL A 165 -11.35 -10.81 -2.97
C VAL A 165 -11.72 -11.24 -4.39
N PRO A 166 -10.90 -10.94 -5.41
CA PRO A 166 -11.11 -11.51 -6.73
C PRO A 166 -10.93 -13.03 -6.69
N ARG A 167 -11.64 -13.74 -7.56
CA ARG A 167 -11.45 -15.16 -7.81
C ARG A 167 -11.17 -15.40 -9.29
N ARG A 168 -10.15 -16.20 -9.56
CA ARG A 168 -9.91 -16.78 -10.89
C ARG A 168 -10.07 -18.29 -10.75
N GLU A 169 -10.89 -18.89 -11.60
CA GLU A 169 -11.17 -20.34 -11.53
C GLU A 169 -11.63 -20.78 -10.12
N LYS A 170 -12.46 -19.95 -9.46
CA LYS A 170 -12.95 -20.12 -8.08
C LYS A 170 -11.88 -20.05 -6.98
N GLN A 171 -10.62 -19.80 -7.33
CA GLN A 171 -9.52 -19.63 -6.37
C GLN A 171 -9.29 -18.15 -6.05
N PRO A 172 -9.07 -17.78 -4.78
CA PRO A 172 -8.69 -16.41 -4.40
C PRO A 172 -7.45 -15.93 -5.15
N ALA A 173 -7.51 -14.71 -5.67
CA ALA A 173 -6.44 -14.07 -6.43
C ALA A 173 -6.07 -12.70 -5.84
N HIS A 174 -5.03 -12.06 -6.40
CA HIS A 174 -4.67 -10.67 -6.12
C HIS A 174 -5.20 -9.74 -7.23
N PRO A 175 -5.35 -8.43 -6.95
CA PRO A 175 -5.16 -7.75 -5.66
C PRO A 175 -6.27 -8.03 -4.66
N LEU A 176 -6.00 -7.76 -3.38
CA LEU A 176 -7.04 -7.74 -2.36
C LEU A 176 -7.35 -6.30 -1.98
N LEU A 177 -8.64 -5.99 -1.75
CA LEU A 177 -9.05 -4.73 -1.14
C LEU A 177 -9.61 -4.98 0.25
N PHE A 178 -9.26 -4.08 1.15
CA PHE A 178 -9.72 -4.08 2.54
C PHE A 178 -10.25 -2.70 2.87
N SER A 179 -11.35 -2.66 3.61
CA SER A 179 -11.80 -1.45 4.27
C SER A 179 -10.85 -1.10 5.41
N SER A 180 -10.79 0.18 5.76
CA SER A 180 -9.87 0.66 6.81
C SER A 180 -10.17 0.08 8.19
N VAL A 181 -11.36 -0.47 8.44
CA VAL A 181 -11.65 -1.19 9.70
C VAL A 181 -10.77 -2.43 9.91
N TYR A 182 -10.12 -2.93 8.86
CA TYR A 182 -9.13 -4.00 8.95
C TYR A 182 -7.71 -3.53 9.27
N LYS A 183 -7.46 -2.21 9.26
CA LYS A 183 -6.11 -1.67 9.46
C LYS A 183 -5.49 -2.19 10.76
N ASP A 184 -6.15 -1.94 11.89
CA ASP A 184 -5.68 -2.40 13.20
C ASP A 184 -5.55 -3.91 13.30
N ARG A 185 -6.49 -4.64 12.69
CA ARG A 185 -6.47 -6.12 12.69
C ARG A 185 -5.25 -6.64 11.96
N ILE A 186 -4.93 -6.10 10.79
CA ILE A 186 -3.72 -6.43 10.03
C ILE A 186 -2.49 -6.07 10.84
N MET A 187 -2.42 -4.85 11.40
CA MET A 187 -1.27 -4.39 12.18
C MET A 187 -0.98 -5.30 13.38
N ARG A 188 -2.00 -5.84 14.04
CA ARG A 188 -1.88 -6.79 15.17
C ARG A 188 -1.72 -8.26 14.75
N THR A 189 -1.93 -8.61 13.48
CA THR A 189 -1.84 -10.00 13.01
C THR A 189 -0.40 -10.50 13.10
N ARG A 190 -0.18 -11.68 13.69
CA ARG A 190 1.18 -12.24 13.80
C ARG A 190 1.77 -12.53 12.43
N LYS A 191 3.08 -12.35 12.28
CA LYS A 191 3.77 -12.34 10.97
C LYS A 191 3.66 -13.67 10.22
N GLU A 192 3.57 -14.77 10.95
CA GLU A 192 3.46 -16.13 10.45
C GLU A 192 2.07 -16.49 9.87
N LEU A 193 1.01 -15.74 10.22
CA LEU A 193 -0.36 -16.07 9.82
C LEU A 193 -0.75 -15.51 8.44
N GLY A 194 -0.19 -14.34 8.08
CA GLY A 194 -0.41 -13.69 6.78
C GLY A 194 -1.86 -13.22 6.53
N MET A 195 -2.09 -12.70 5.32
CA MET A 195 -3.41 -12.24 4.87
C MET A 195 -4.45 -13.36 4.71
N PRO A 196 -4.10 -14.58 4.25
CA PRO A 196 -5.05 -15.69 4.19
C PRO A 196 -5.72 -16.01 5.53
N HIS A 197 -5.03 -15.83 6.65
CA HIS A 197 -5.62 -16.00 7.98
C HIS A 197 -6.75 -15.01 8.23
N ILE A 198 -6.55 -13.73 7.90
CA ILE A 198 -7.56 -12.68 8.10
C ILE A 198 -8.80 -12.97 7.25
N ILE A 199 -8.61 -13.32 5.98
CA ILE A 199 -9.71 -13.66 5.06
C ILE A 199 -10.51 -14.85 5.59
N ARG A 200 -9.82 -15.91 6.05
CA ARG A 200 -10.49 -17.11 6.59
C ARG A 200 -11.28 -16.79 7.86
N ARG A 201 -10.69 -16.01 8.76
CA ARG A 201 -11.32 -15.61 10.03
C ARG A 201 -12.54 -14.70 9.82
N HIS A 202 -12.52 -13.89 8.77
CA HIS A 202 -13.55 -12.90 8.47
C HIS A 202 -14.34 -13.25 7.21
N ARG A 203 -14.53 -14.54 6.93
CA ARG A 203 -15.17 -15.01 5.68
C ARG A 203 -16.58 -14.44 5.45
N HIS A 204 -17.33 -14.17 6.52
CA HIS A 204 -18.66 -13.54 6.44
C HIS A 204 -18.61 -12.10 5.91
N ASP A 205 -17.46 -11.43 6.06
CA ASP A 205 -17.23 -10.05 5.63
C ASP A 205 -16.53 -9.95 4.26
N VAL A 206 -16.32 -11.10 3.61
CA VAL A 206 -15.70 -11.18 2.28
C VAL A 206 -16.78 -11.10 1.20
N MET A 207 -16.61 -10.18 0.26
CA MET A 207 -17.24 -10.17 -1.05
C MET A 207 -16.28 -10.82 -2.05
N PHE A 208 -16.66 -12.01 -2.55
CA PHE A 208 -15.93 -12.64 -3.65
C PHE A 208 -16.41 -12.07 -4.99
N CYS A 209 -15.48 -11.74 -5.87
CA CYS A 209 -15.79 -11.24 -7.21
C CYS A 209 -15.11 -12.14 -8.24
N ASP A 210 -15.88 -12.81 -9.09
CA ASP A 210 -15.33 -13.65 -10.15
C ASP A 210 -14.80 -12.77 -11.29
N LEU A 211 -13.54 -13.02 -11.68
CA LEU A 211 -12.84 -12.35 -12.77
C LEU A 211 -12.98 -13.11 -14.09
#